data_AF-A0A061GCG7-F1
#
_entry.id   AF-A0A061GCG7-F1
#
_cell.length_a   1.000
_cell.length_b   1.000
_cell.length_c   1.000
_cell.angle_alpha   90.00
_cell.angle_beta   90.00
_cell.angle_gamma   90.00
#
_symmetry.space_group_name_H-M   'P 1'
#
loop_
_entity.id
_entity.type
_entity.pdbx_description
1 polymer ?
#
loop_
_entity_poly.entity_id
_entity_poly.type
_entity_poly.pdbx_seq_one_letter_code
_entity_poly.pdbx_strand_id
1 'polypeptide(L)'
;MSNDNADNVDVSDLRAALPAAAAALSAEDRAGLVNALKNKLQSLAGQHNDILETLSPNVRKRVEVLRETQSEHDELEKKFFEERAALEAKYEKFYEPLYTKRYEIVNGVLKVEGETNEAVIDGGGNKSAEEKGVPDFWLTAMKSNEMLADKISERDEGALKYLKDIKWGRINDPKGFKLEFFFDSNPYFKNSVLAKTYHVVDDENEPILEKAIGTKIEWYPGKCLTQKVLKKKPKKGSKIVKPITKTENCNSFFNFFNPPQIPDDDDDIDDELAEELQDRMEHDYNIGSTIRDKLIPHAVSWFTGEAVQGNEYDGLEGDFDDSDDEDGDDEEDEDGDKEEDEEDEEEEGKGKKKRNGSAKAGRGQQGELPPLCQQQ
;
A
#
# COMPACT_ATOMS: atom_id res chain seq x y z
N MET A 1 -41.91 -33.44 -23.32
CA MET A 1 -42.42 -32.27 -22.59
C MET A 1 -41.27 -31.30 -22.56
N SER A 2 -41.37 -30.25 -23.36
CA SER A 2 -40.35 -29.23 -23.53
C SER A 2 -40.08 -28.53 -22.21
N ASN A 3 -38.81 -28.36 -21.85
CA ASN A 3 -38.41 -27.43 -20.80
C ASN A 3 -37.60 -26.33 -21.47
N ASP A 4 -38.33 -25.36 -22.03
CA ASP A 4 -37.79 -24.08 -22.47
C ASP A 4 -37.44 -23.28 -21.20
N ASN A 5 -36.22 -23.46 -20.69
CA ASN A 5 -35.64 -22.53 -19.73
C ASN A 5 -34.49 -21.82 -20.44
N ALA A 6 -34.85 -20.84 -21.27
CA ALA A 6 -33.91 -19.77 -21.59
C ALA A 6 -33.62 -19.08 -20.27
N ASP A 7 -32.41 -19.29 -19.73
CA ASP A 7 -31.91 -18.59 -18.56
C ASP A 7 -31.79 -17.10 -18.92
N ASN A 8 -32.91 -16.41 -18.79
CA ASN A 8 -33.01 -14.98 -18.75
C ASN A 8 -32.28 -14.58 -17.48
N VAL A 9 -31.02 -14.16 -17.61
CA VAL A 9 -30.20 -13.65 -16.50
C VAL A 9 -31.09 -12.71 -15.68
N ASP A 10 -31.44 -13.13 -14.46
CA ASP A 10 -32.38 -12.41 -13.62
C ASP A 10 -31.71 -11.16 -13.07
N VAL A 11 -31.72 -10.11 -13.89
CA VAL A 11 -31.16 -8.79 -13.58
C VAL A 11 -32.14 -7.92 -12.79
N SER A 12 -33.19 -8.52 -12.21
CA SER A 12 -34.20 -7.80 -11.43
C SER A 12 -33.58 -7.09 -10.21
N ASP A 13 -32.47 -7.63 -9.68
CA ASP A 13 -31.74 -7.09 -8.54
C ASP A 13 -30.62 -6.09 -8.88
N LEU A 14 -30.29 -5.87 -10.16
CA LEU A 14 -29.33 -4.81 -10.53
C LEU A 14 -29.83 -3.43 -10.09
N ARG A 15 -31.14 -3.24 -9.95
CA ARG A 15 -31.70 -1.98 -9.46
C ARG A 15 -31.45 -1.74 -7.96
N ALA A 16 -31.25 -2.82 -7.20
CA ALA A 16 -30.98 -2.82 -5.77
C ALA A 16 -29.47 -2.92 -5.44
N ALA A 17 -28.69 -3.52 -6.33
CA ALA A 17 -27.23 -3.66 -6.25
C ALA A 17 -26.45 -2.51 -6.90
N LEU A 18 -27.13 -1.50 -7.46
CA LEU A 18 -26.46 -0.29 -7.89
C LEU A 18 -25.86 0.42 -6.67
N PRO A 19 -24.61 0.91 -6.78
CA PRO A 19 -23.99 1.69 -5.72
C PRO A 19 -24.88 2.88 -5.35
N ALA A 20 -24.76 3.36 -4.12
CA ALA A 20 -25.56 4.49 -3.61
C ALA A 20 -25.50 5.73 -4.53
N ALA A 21 -24.44 5.89 -5.34
CA ALA A 21 -24.28 6.89 -6.39
C ALA A 21 -25.37 6.88 -7.48
N ALA A 22 -25.93 5.70 -7.81
CA ALA A 22 -27.06 5.64 -8.71
C ALA A 22 -28.31 6.34 -8.13
N ALA A 23 -28.39 6.55 -6.81
CA ALA A 23 -29.48 7.22 -6.09
C ALA A 23 -29.68 8.70 -6.43
N ALA A 24 -28.65 9.38 -6.92
CA ALA A 24 -28.66 10.80 -7.25
C ALA A 24 -29.01 11.10 -8.73
N LEU A 25 -28.86 10.11 -9.62
CA LEU A 25 -29.27 10.22 -11.02
C LEU A 25 -30.79 10.45 -11.12
N SER A 26 -31.20 11.27 -12.11
CA SER A 26 -32.60 11.36 -12.48
C SER A 26 -33.14 9.96 -12.76
N ALA A 27 -34.43 9.72 -12.52
CA ALA A 27 -35.01 8.40 -12.74
C ALA A 27 -34.78 7.89 -14.17
N GLU A 28 -34.65 8.80 -15.14
CA GLU A 28 -34.36 8.52 -16.55
C GLU A 28 -32.88 8.22 -16.80
N ASP A 29 -31.94 8.96 -16.21
CA ASP A 29 -30.51 8.73 -16.39
C ASP A 29 -30.05 7.44 -15.69
N ARG A 30 -30.63 7.15 -14.52
CA ARG A 30 -30.43 5.86 -13.84
C ARG A 30 -30.98 4.71 -14.66
N ALA A 31 -32.15 4.88 -15.27
CA ALA A 31 -32.71 3.88 -16.16
C ALA A 31 -31.85 3.73 -17.42
N GLY A 32 -31.26 4.82 -17.93
CA GLY A 32 -30.32 4.82 -19.06
C GLY A 32 -29.05 4.05 -18.76
N LEU A 33 -28.41 4.29 -17.61
CA LEU A 33 -27.19 3.59 -17.19
C LEU A 33 -27.46 2.10 -16.91
N VAL A 34 -28.54 1.79 -16.20
CA VAL A 34 -28.96 0.39 -15.96
C VAL A 34 -29.25 -0.31 -17.28
N ASN A 35 -29.89 0.37 -18.24
CA ASN A 35 -30.11 -0.18 -19.57
C ASN A 35 -28.80 -0.33 -20.36
N ALA A 36 -27.84 0.59 -20.24
CA ALA A 36 -26.54 0.48 -20.90
C ALA A 36 -25.70 -0.68 -20.33
N LEU A 37 -25.65 -0.82 -19.00
CA LEU A 37 -25.02 -1.96 -18.32
C LEU A 37 -25.73 -3.25 -18.68
N LYS A 38 -27.07 -3.27 -18.64
CA LYS A 38 -27.87 -4.42 -19.05
C LYS A 38 -27.63 -4.78 -20.51
N ASN A 39 -27.54 -3.82 -21.42
CA ASN A 39 -27.24 -4.07 -22.84
C ASN A 39 -25.81 -4.58 -23.04
N LYS A 40 -24.83 -4.09 -22.27
CA LYS A 40 -23.43 -4.55 -22.34
C LYS A 40 -23.27 -5.96 -21.74
N LEU A 41 -23.90 -6.23 -20.61
CA LEU A 41 -24.03 -7.56 -20.01
C LEU A 41 -24.78 -8.52 -20.93
N GLN A 42 -25.88 -8.09 -21.55
CA GLN A 42 -26.61 -8.89 -22.53
C GLN A 42 -25.81 -9.11 -23.81
N SER A 43 -24.96 -8.16 -24.23
CA SER A 43 -24.05 -8.33 -25.36
C SER A 43 -22.93 -9.33 -25.04
N LEU A 44 -22.33 -9.26 -23.85
CA LEU A 44 -21.30 -10.20 -23.38
C LEU A 44 -21.87 -11.60 -23.15
N ALA A 45 -23.01 -11.69 -22.45
CA ALA A 45 -23.75 -12.94 -22.29
C ALA A 45 -24.24 -13.49 -23.64
N GLY A 46 -24.62 -12.60 -24.57
CA GLY A 46 -24.96 -12.93 -25.95
C GLY A 46 -23.78 -13.53 -26.71
N GLN A 47 -22.59 -12.93 -26.62
CA GLN A 47 -21.34 -13.46 -27.21
C GLN A 47 -20.96 -14.83 -26.64
N HIS A 48 -21.09 -15.04 -25.33
CA HIS A 48 -20.84 -16.35 -24.70
C HIS A 48 -21.88 -17.41 -25.08
N ASN A 49 -23.16 -17.03 -25.23
CA ASN A 49 -24.19 -17.92 -25.76
C ASN A 49 -23.98 -18.23 -27.24
N ASP A 50 -23.48 -17.27 -28.03
CA ASP A 50 -23.14 -17.45 -29.44
C ASP A 50 -22.04 -18.51 -29.62
N ILE A 51 -21.07 -18.56 -28.70
CA ILE A 51 -20.07 -19.63 -28.67
C ILE A 51 -20.75 -20.99 -28.46
N LEU A 52 -21.62 -21.16 -27.47
CA LEU A 52 -22.32 -22.43 -27.22
C LEU A 52 -23.26 -22.84 -28.37
N GLU A 53 -23.85 -21.84 -29.04
CA GLU A 53 -24.73 -22.03 -30.19
C GLU A 53 -23.99 -22.41 -31.48
N THR A 54 -22.76 -21.96 -31.65
CA THR A 54 -21.88 -22.31 -32.78
C THR A 54 -21.19 -23.67 -32.63
N LEU A 55 -21.17 -24.24 -31.41
CA LEU A 55 -20.62 -25.57 -31.17
C LEU A 55 -21.50 -26.69 -31.73
N SER A 56 -20.86 -27.71 -32.30
CA SER A 56 -21.57 -28.93 -32.72
C SER A 56 -22.25 -29.63 -31.53
N PRO A 57 -23.32 -30.41 -31.74
CA PRO A 57 -24.05 -31.07 -30.65
C PRO A 57 -23.17 -31.93 -29.73
N ASN A 58 -22.18 -32.62 -30.31
CA ASN A 58 -21.25 -33.45 -29.55
C ASN A 58 -20.31 -32.61 -28.67
N VAL A 59 -19.90 -31.43 -29.14
CA VAL A 59 -19.02 -30.54 -28.38
C VAL A 59 -19.82 -29.82 -27.29
N ARG A 60 -21.05 -29.38 -27.57
CA ARG A 60 -21.94 -28.80 -26.55
C ARG A 60 -22.17 -29.78 -25.38
N LYS A 61 -22.44 -31.05 -25.68
CA LYS A 61 -22.59 -32.09 -24.65
C LYS A 61 -21.31 -32.30 -23.82
N ARG A 62 -20.13 -32.13 -24.41
CA ARG A 62 -18.85 -32.16 -23.65
C ARG A 62 -18.73 -30.94 -22.74
N VAL A 63 -19.11 -29.75 -23.20
CA VAL A 63 -19.11 -28.52 -22.39
C VAL A 63 -20.10 -28.62 -21.22
N GLU A 64 -21.26 -29.23 -21.42
CA GLU A 64 -22.21 -29.51 -20.33
C GLU A 64 -21.56 -30.38 -19.23
N VAL A 65 -20.86 -31.45 -19.60
CA VAL A 65 -20.11 -32.30 -18.65
C VAL A 65 -18.97 -31.51 -17.97
N LEU A 66 -18.28 -30.63 -18.70
CA LEU A 66 -17.24 -29.77 -18.10
C LEU A 66 -17.83 -28.79 -17.09
N ARG A 67 -19.04 -28.26 -17.32
CA ARG A 67 -19.75 -27.40 -16.36
C ARG A 67 -20.15 -28.17 -15.11
N GLU A 68 -20.64 -29.40 -15.25
CA GLU A 68 -20.91 -30.27 -14.09
C GLU A 68 -19.61 -30.53 -13.30
N THR A 69 -18.51 -30.81 -14.00
CA THR A 69 -17.18 -31.00 -13.38
C THR A 69 -16.70 -29.74 -12.65
N GLN A 70 -16.90 -28.55 -13.23
CA GLN A 70 -16.57 -27.28 -12.59
C GLN A 70 -17.41 -27.07 -11.32
N SER A 71 -18.71 -27.36 -11.37
CA SER A 71 -19.56 -27.28 -10.18
C SER A 71 -19.08 -28.21 -9.05
N GLU A 72 -18.61 -29.42 -9.38
CA GLU A 72 -18.01 -30.32 -8.37
C GLU A 72 -16.70 -29.75 -7.79
N HIS A 73 -15.88 -29.09 -8.63
CA HIS A 73 -14.67 -28.39 -8.19
C HIS A 73 -15.00 -27.25 -7.21
N ASP A 74 -15.94 -26.38 -7.58
CA ASP A 74 -16.34 -25.21 -6.78
C ASP A 74 -16.91 -25.65 -5.40
N GLU A 75 -17.62 -26.78 -5.36
CA GLU A 75 -18.08 -27.38 -4.10
C GLU A 75 -16.94 -27.87 -3.20
N LEU A 76 -15.85 -28.38 -3.77
CA LEU A 76 -14.65 -28.78 -3.03
C LEU A 76 -13.86 -27.57 -2.56
N GLU A 77 -13.72 -26.57 -3.41
CA GLU A 77 -13.04 -25.31 -3.10
C GLU A 77 -13.74 -24.57 -1.95
N LYS A 78 -15.07 -24.51 -1.95
CA LYS A 78 -15.84 -23.98 -0.82
C LYS A 78 -15.51 -24.69 0.50
N LYS A 79 -15.42 -26.02 0.49
CA LYS A 79 -15.02 -26.81 1.68
C LYS A 79 -13.60 -26.48 2.10
N PHE A 80 -12.67 -26.36 1.15
CA PHE A 80 -11.30 -25.96 1.42
C PHE A 80 -11.23 -24.60 2.14
N PHE A 81 -12.00 -23.60 1.68
CA PHE A 81 -12.04 -22.29 2.33
C PHE A 81 -12.68 -22.33 3.72
N GLU A 82 -13.74 -23.11 3.91
CA GLU A 82 -14.35 -23.33 5.24
C GLU A 82 -13.35 -23.97 6.23
N GLU A 83 -12.62 -25.00 5.79
CA GLU A 83 -11.59 -25.67 6.58
C GLU A 83 -10.40 -24.76 6.87
N ARG A 84 -9.92 -24.00 5.88
CA ARG A 84 -8.85 -23.00 6.03
C ARG A 84 -9.25 -21.94 7.06
N ALA A 85 -10.44 -21.38 6.95
CA ALA A 85 -10.94 -20.37 7.89
C ALA A 85 -11.06 -20.94 9.32
N ALA A 86 -11.53 -22.18 9.47
CA ALA A 86 -11.58 -22.85 10.77
C ALA A 86 -10.18 -23.11 11.35
N LEU A 87 -9.21 -23.46 10.50
CA LEU A 87 -7.82 -23.68 10.89
C LEU A 87 -7.15 -22.37 11.33
N GLU A 88 -7.30 -21.29 10.55
CA GLU A 88 -6.80 -19.96 10.91
C GLU A 88 -7.38 -19.50 12.25
N ALA A 89 -8.69 -19.61 12.45
CA ALA A 89 -9.35 -19.25 13.72
C ALA A 89 -8.88 -20.11 14.91
N LYS A 90 -8.48 -21.36 14.67
CA LYS A 90 -7.88 -22.22 15.70
C LYS A 90 -6.49 -21.72 16.09
N TYR A 91 -5.64 -21.40 15.13
CA TYR A 91 -4.26 -20.95 15.40
C TYR A 91 -4.21 -19.53 15.97
N GLU A 92 -5.15 -18.65 15.61
CA GLU A 92 -5.31 -17.33 16.22
C GLU A 92 -5.43 -17.43 17.75
N LYS A 93 -6.21 -18.40 18.26
CA LYS A 93 -6.34 -18.69 19.70
C LYS A 93 -5.04 -19.20 20.34
N PHE A 94 -4.19 -19.88 19.58
CA PHE A 94 -2.89 -20.33 20.06
C PHE A 94 -1.85 -19.21 20.09
N TYR A 95 -1.97 -18.22 19.19
CA TYR A 95 -1.09 -17.05 19.18
C TYR A 95 -1.46 -16.01 20.24
N GLU A 96 -2.73 -15.87 20.61
CA GLU A 96 -3.19 -14.92 21.64
C GLU A 96 -2.37 -14.94 22.96
N PRO A 97 -2.12 -16.09 23.62
CA PRO A 97 -1.31 -16.11 24.83
C PRO A 97 0.15 -15.71 24.58
N LEU A 98 0.71 -15.98 23.39
CA LEU A 98 2.07 -15.57 23.03
C LEU A 98 2.15 -14.06 22.83
N TYR A 99 1.16 -13.45 22.18
CA TYR A 99 1.08 -11.99 22.02
C TYR A 99 0.82 -11.29 23.35
N THR A 100 0.00 -11.88 24.22
CA THR A 100 -0.19 -11.37 25.59
C THR A 100 1.11 -11.40 26.37
N LYS A 101 1.86 -12.51 26.32
CA LYS A 101 3.18 -12.60 26.95
C LYS A 101 4.17 -11.58 26.38
N ARG A 102 4.19 -11.38 25.04
CA ARG A 102 5.01 -10.32 24.42
C ARG A 102 4.64 -8.94 24.96
N TYR A 103 3.35 -8.62 25.02
CA TYR A 103 2.86 -7.36 25.58
C TYR A 103 3.35 -7.16 27.02
N GLU A 104 3.23 -8.17 27.88
CA GLU A 104 3.67 -8.10 29.27
C GLU A 104 5.17 -7.85 29.41
N ILE A 105 6.00 -8.47 28.57
CA ILE A 105 7.45 -8.28 28.54
C ILE A 105 7.80 -6.88 28.01
N VAL A 106 7.27 -6.50 26.85
CA VAL A 106 7.53 -5.21 26.20
C VAL A 106 7.15 -4.04 27.13
N ASN A 107 6.09 -4.19 27.92
CA ASN A 107 5.64 -3.15 28.84
C ASN A 107 6.21 -3.30 30.28
N GLY A 108 7.11 -4.27 30.51
CA GLY A 108 7.77 -4.47 31.82
C GLY A 108 6.82 -4.90 32.94
N VAL A 109 5.68 -5.50 32.60
CA VAL A 109 4.71 -6.07 33.56
C VAL A 109 5.21 -7.41 34.08
N LEU A 110 5.78 -8.22 33.19
CA LEU A 110 6.37 -9.52 33.51
C LEU A 110 7.89 -9.39 33.55
N LYS A 111 8.49 -9.70 34.71
CA LYS A 111 9.95 -9.78 34.86
C LYS A 111 10.48 -11.09 34.28
N VAL A 112 11.55 -11.00 33.50
CA VAL A 112 12.13 -12.15 32.82
C VAL A 112 13.28 -12.72 33.65
N GLU A 113 13.42 -14.05 33.64
CA GLU A 113 14.50 -14.74 34.35
C GLU A 113 15.87 -14.30 33.82
N GLY A 114 16.74 -13.81 34.71
CA GLY A 114 18.04 -13.23 34.35
C GLY A 114 18.09 -11.70 34.28
N GLU A 115 16.95 -11.01 34.43
CA GLU A 115 16.91 -9.54 34.54
C GLU A 115 17.62 -9.08 35.83
N THR A 116 18.82 -8.50 35.70
CA THR A 116 19.53 -7.84 36.80
C THR A 116 18.93 -6.45 37.00
N ASN A 117 18.61 -6.08 38.24
CA ASN A 117 18.27 -4.69 38.57
C ASN A 117 19.55 -3.84 38.51
N GLU A 118 20.12 -3.63 37.32
CA GLU A 118 21.16 -2.62 37.14
C GLU A 118 20.50 -1.26 37.10
N ALA A 119 20.36 -0.64 38.27
CA ALA A 119 20.23 0.80 38.32
C ALA A 119 21.49 1.38 37.64
N VAL A 120 21.34 1.94 36.43
CA VAL A 120 22.39 2.68 35.76
C VAL A 120 22.75 3.85 36.68
N ILE A 121 23.82 3.70 37.46
CA ILE A 121 24.39 4.79 38.24
C ILE A 121 25.14 5.67 37.22
N ASP A 122 24.40 6.55 36.55
CA ASP A 122 25.05 7.69 35.92
C ASP A 122 25.64 8.56 37.04
N GLY A 123 26.94 8.83 36.96
CA GLY A 123 27.73 9.61 37.90
C GLY A 123 27.39 11.10 37.87
N GLY A 124 26.10 11.41 38.01
CA GLY A 124 25.53 12.72 37.70
C GLY A 124 24.14 12.96 38.28
N GLY A 125 23.82 12.42 39.47
CA GLY A 125 22.79 12.98 40.36
C GLY A 125 21.36 13.14 39.82
N ASN A 126 20.98 12.49 38.72
CA ASN A 126 19.61 12.42 38.24
C ASN A 126 19.18 10.96 38.24
N LYS A 127 18.15 10.62 39.01
CA LYS A 127 17.58 9.26 39.02
C LYS A 127 17.07 8.96 37.60
N SER A 128 17.79 8.13 36.85
CA SER A 128 17.25 7.49 35.65
C SER A 128 16.00 6.73 36.07
N ALA A 129 14.90 6.95 35.36
CA ALA A 129 13.73 6.11 35.52
C ALA A 129 14.18 4.66 35.26
N GLU A 130 13.79 3.72 36.14
CA GLU A 130 13.95 2.29 35.85
C GLU A 130 13.46 2.04 34.42
N GLU A 131 14.32 1.51 33.54
CA GLU A 131 13.92 1.11 32.20
C GLU A 131 12.96 -0.07 32.35
N LYS A 132 11.66 0.24 32.41
CA LYS A 132 10.61 -0.77 32.51
C LYS A 132 10.27 -1.26 31.12
N GLY A 133 10.47 -2.56 30.89
CA GLY A 133 10.14 -3.23 29.64
C GLY A 133 11.16 -2.97 28.55
N VAL A 134 10.70 -2.91 27.30
CA VAL A 134 11.53 -2.68 26.11
C VAL A 134 11.16 -1.32 25.51
N PRO A 135 11.96 -0.26 25.79
CA PRO A 135 11.68 1.08 25.29
C PRO A 135 11.58 1.13 23.77
N ASP A 136 10.65 1.97 23.26
CA ASP A 136 10.46 2.23 21.83
C ASP A 136 10.26 0.97 20.97
N PHE A 137 9.83 -0.17 21.55
CA PHE A 137 9.73 -1.46 20.85
C PHE A 137 8.96 -1.37 19.51
N TRP A 138 7.72 -0.88 19.55
CA TRP A 138 6.91 -0.79 18.34
C TRP A 138 7.39 0.28 17.37
N LEU A 139 7.89 1.42 17.88
CA LEU A 139 8.46 2.47 17.03
C LEU A 139 9.66 1.92 16.24
N THR A 140 10.57 1.24 16.93
CA THR A 140 11.75 0.61 16.31
C THR A 140 11.32 -0.46 15.31
N ALA A 141 10.43 -1.38 15.68
CA ALA A 141 9.93 -2.42 14.79
C ALA A 141 9.26 -1.85 13.52
N MET A 142 8.44 -0.80 13.67
CA MET A 142 7.80 -0.15 12.53
C MET A 142 8.80 0.58 11.63
N LYS A 143 9.85 1.21 12.19
CA LYS A 143 10.90 1.89 11.41
C LYS A 143 11.83 0.93 10.69
N SER A 144 11.96 -0.31 11.14
CA SER A 144 12.72 -1.35 10.43
C SER A 144 11.99 -1.86 9.18
N ASN A 145 10.66 -1.69 9.11
CA ASN A 145 9.88 -2.04 7.92
C ASN A 145 9.84 -0.87 6.95
N GLU A 146 10.41 -1.03 5.74
CA GLU A 146 10.58 0.04 4.75
C GLU A 146 9.28 0.79 4.43
N MET A 147 8.19 0.05 4.18
CA MET A 147 6.89 0.62 3.85
C MET A 147 6.32 1.51 4.98
N LEU A 148 6.53 1.10 6.24
CA LEU A 148 6.09 1.86 7.41
C LEU A 148 7.03 3.03 7.73
N ALA A 149 8.35 2.82 7.57
CA ALA A 149 9.36 3.84 7.79
C ALA A 149 9.10 5.09 6.94
N ASP A 150 8.74 4.93 5.66
CA ASP A 150 8.40 6.02 4.75
C ASP A 150 7.20 6.86 5.20
N LYS A 151 6.29 6.28 5.99
CA LYS A 151 5.13 6.98 6.54
C LYS A 151 5.43 7.65 7.86
N ILE A 152 6.46 7.24 8.60
CA ILE A 152 6.82 7.79 9.90
C ILE A 152 7.75 8.99 9.72
N SER A 153 7.25 10.19 10.04
CA SER A 153 8.08 11.38 10.11
C SER A 153 8.73 11.53 11.50
N GLU A 154 9.82 12.30 11.59
CA GLU A 154 10.49 12.60 12.86
C GLU A 154 9.55 13.16 13.95
N ARG A 155 8.47 13.87 13.53
CA ARG A 155 7.48 14.44 14.46
C ARG A 155 6.54 13.38 15.03
N ASP A 156 6.36 12.26 14.33
CA ASP A 156 5.49 11.16 14.75
C ASP A 156 6.15 10.30 15.80
N GLU A 157 7.49 10.16 15.75
CA GLU A 157 8.27 9.34 16.67
C GLU A 157 7.91 9.63 18.11
N GLY A 158 7.86 10.91 18.50
CA GLY A 158 7.56 11.32 19.86
C GLY A 158 6.19 10.84 20.39
N ALA A 159 5.20 10.66 19.51
CA ALA A 159 3.90 10.08 19.87
C ALA A 159 3.94 8.54 19.83
N LEU A 160 4.65 7.96 18.86
CA LEU A 160 4.83 6.51 18.70
C LEU A 160 5.64 5.88 19.85
N LYS A 161 6.48 6.63 20.58
CA LYS A 161 7.11 6.15 21.83
C LYS A 161 6.11 5.71 22.90
N TYR A 162 4.87 6.18 22.83
CA TYR A 162 3.80 5.81 23.76
C TYR A 162 2.99 4.61 23.27
N LEU A 163 3.33 4.01 22.12
CA LEU A 163 2.66 2.84 21.57
C LEU A 163 3.08 1.58 22.34
N LYS A 164 2.10 0.95 22.99
CA LYS A 164 2.29 -0.21 23.87
C LYS A 164 2.11 -1.53 23.16
N ASP A 165 1.15 -1.56 22.24
CA ASP A 165 0.72 -2.76 21.56
C ASP A 165 0.06 -2.44 20.23
N ILE A 166 0.18 -3.38 19.31
CA ILE A 166 -0.59 -3.41 18.06
C ILE A 166 -1.24 -4.78 17.98
N LYS A 167 -2.57 -4.78 17.92
CA LYS A 167 -3.37 -5.99 17.74
C LYS A 167 -4.11 -5.92 16.43
N TRP A 168 -4.46 -7.08 15.92
CA TRP A 168 -5.43 -7.20 14.86
C TRP A 168 -6.51 -8.21 15.23
N GLY A 169 -7.68 -8.09 14.62
CA GLY A 169 -8.76 -9.07 14.76
C GLY A 169 -9.62 -9.13 13.51
N ARG A 170 -10.14 -10.31 13.22
CA ARG A 170 -11.05 -10.55 12.08
C ARG A 170 -12.43 -9.96 12.32
N ILE A 171 -13.04 -9.44 11.27
CA ILE A 171 -14.45 -9.04 11.21
C ILE A 171 -15.15 -9.97 10.23
N ASN A 172 -16.28 -10.55 10.64
CA ASN A 172 -17.01 -11.50 9.81
C ASN A 172 -18.18 -10.86 9.04
N ASP A 173 -18.71 -9.73 9.51
CA ASP A 173 -19.87 -9.08 8.91
C ASP A 173 -19.86 -7.54 9.16
N PRO A 174 -19.59 -6.70 8.14
CA PRO A 174 -19.05 -7.09 6.83
C PRO A 174 -17.65 -7.70 6.99
N LYS A 175 -17.28 -8.65 6.12
CA LYS A 175 -15.96 -9.31 6.15
C LYS A 175 -14.83 -8.28 6.16
N GLY A 176 -13.74 -8.57 6.86
CA GLY A 176 -12.66 -7.62 7.01
C GLY A 176 -11.73 -7.91 8.17
N PHE A 177 -10.92 -6.91 8.51
CA PHE A 177 -10.09 -6.94 9.71
C PHE A 177 -9.94 -5.56 10.32
N LYS A 178 -9.64 -5.54 11.62
CA LYS A 178 -9.39 -4.34 12.41
C LYS A 178 -7.99 -4.39 12.98
N LEU A 179 -7.24 -3.30 12.83
CA LEU A 179 -6.01 -3.01 13.55
C LEU A 179 -6.31 -2.09 14.73
N GLU A 180 -5.71 -2.36 15.88
CA GLU A 180 -5.86 -1.57 17.10
C GLU A 180 -4.48 -1.23 17.68
N PHE A 181 -4.21 0.07 17.79
CA PHE A 181 -2.96 0.63 18.29
C PHE A 181 -3.20 1.18 19.69
N PHE A 182 -2.62 0.55 20.70
CA PHE A 182 -2.83 0.88 22.12
C PHE A 182 -1.76 1.85 22.59
N PHE A 183 -2.16 3.04 23.01
CA PHE A 183 -1.26 4.07 23.51
C PHE A 183 -1.40 4.27 25.02
N ASP A 184 -0.28 4.49 25.69
CA ASP A 184 -0.28 5.10 27.01
C ASP A 184 -0.73 6.56 26.94
N SER A 185 -1.08 7.13 28.10
CA SER A 185 -1.36 8.55 28.23
C SER A 185 -0.17 9.36 27.73
N ASN A 186 -0.40 10.16 26.69
CA ASN A 186 0.64 10.86 25.96
C ASN A 186 0.30 12.36 25.80
N PRO A 187 1.27 13.24 25.49
CA PRO A 187 1.04 14.67 25.39
C PRO A 187 0.49 15.13 24.03
N TYR A 188 0.10 14.21 23.14
CA TYR A 188 -0.30 14.53 21.76
C TYR A 188 -1.81 14.45 21.54
N PHE A 189 -2.44 13.38 22.01
CA PHE A 189 -3.87 13.15 21.85
C PHE A 189 -4.49 12.42 23.05
N LYS A 190 -5.81 12.42 23.15
CA LYS A 190 -6.56 11.82 24.26
C LYS A 190 -6.84 10.33 24.10
N ASN A 191 -6.87 9.83 22.87
CA ASN A 191 -7.23 8.46 22.56
C ASN A 191 -6.24 7.48 23.23
N SER A 192 -6.77 6.47 23.92
CA SER A 192 -5.99 5.32 24.39
C SER A 192 -5.85 4.23 23.34
N VAL A 193 -6.77 4.19 22.36
CA VAL A 193 -6.74 3.27 21.23
C VAL A 193 -7.05 4.03 19.95
N LEU A 194 -6.19 3.86 18.95
CA LEU A 194 -6.48 4.26 17.57
C LEU A 194 -6.73 3.00 16.77
N ALA A 195 -7.87 2.94 16.07
CA ALA A 195 -8.24 1.78 15.28
C ALA A 195 -8.32 2.12 13.78
N LYS A 196 -7.97 1.13 12.95
CA LYS A 196 -8.15 1.13 11.50
C LYS A 196 -8.89 -0.15 11.10
N THR A 197 -9.99 -0.03 10.39
CA THR A 197 -10.83 -1.13 9.94
C THR A 197 -10.86 -1.16 8.42
N TYR A 198 -10.66 -2.33 7.84
CA TYR A 198 -10.85 -2.60 6.42
C TYR A 198 -12.01 -3.57 6.26
N HIS A 199 -13.01 -3.17 5.49
CA HIS A 199 -14.07 -4.05 5.00
C HIS A 199 -13.67 -4.52 3.61
N VAL A 200 -13.75 -5.82 3.41
CA VAL A 200 -13.43 -6.48 2.15
C VAL A 200 -14.65 -7.25 1.68
N VAL A 201 -14.90 -7.20 0.38
CA VAL A 201 -15.80 -8.13 -0.28
C VAL A 201 -14.97 -9.33 -0.65
N ASP A 202 -15.42 -10.50 -0.20
CA ASP A 202 -14.77 -11.77 -0.52
C ASP A 202 -15.21 -12.13 -1.95
N ASP A 203 -14.33 -11.87 -2.91
CA ASP A 203 -14.37 -12.58 -4.18
C ASP A 203 -13.63 -13.90 -4.01
N GLU A 204 -14.04 -14.94 -4.74
CA GLU A 204 -13.66 -16.34 -4.47
C GLU A 204 -12.13 -16.59 -4.51
N ASN A 205 -11.35 -15.64 -5.03
CA ASN A 205 -9.89 -15.73 -5.17
C ASN A 205 -9.10 -14.58 -4.50
N GLU A 206 -9.64 -13.35 -4.44
CA GLU A 206 -8.89 -12.18 -3.95
C GLU A 206 -9.79 -11.22 -3.16
N PRO A 207 -9.43 -10.84 -1.91
CA PRO A 207 -10.24 -9.93 -1.12
C PRO A 207 -10.19 -8.51 -1.71
N ILE A 208 -11.32 -8.02 -2.20
CA ILE A 208 -11.44 -6.68 -2.77
C ILE A 208 -11.75 -5.69 -1.66
N LEU A 209 -10.95 -4.62 -1.53
CA LEU A 209 -11.20 -3.55 -0.56
C LEU A 209 -12.50 -2.81 -0.91
N GLU A 210 -13.48 -2.87 -0.01
CA GLU A 210 -14.72 -2.09 -0.13
C GLU A 210 -14.60 -0.74 0.57
N LYS A 211 -14.06 -0.74 1.79
CA LYS A 211 -14.04 0.45 2.64
C LYS A 211 -12.94 0.41 3.69
N ALA A 212 -12.29 1.55 3.89
CA ALA A 212 -11.38 1.78 5.01
C ALA A 212 -11.96 2.81 5.99
N ILE A 213 -11.92 2.50 7.29
CA ILE A 213 -12.44 3.35 8.37
C ILE A 213 -11.34 3.55 9.41
N GLY A 214 -10.97 4.79 9.67
CA GLY A 214 -9.98 5.12 10.70
C GLY A 214 -10.58 5.87 11.89
N THR A 215 -9.91 5.79 13.02
CA THR A 215 -10.30 6.51 14.24
C THR A 215 -9.92 7.98 14.15
N LYS A 216 -10.89 8.87 14.38
CA LYS A 216 -10.63 10.29 14.52
C LYS A 216 -9.75 10.57 15.75
N ILE A 217 -8.59 11.16 15.52
CA ILE A 217 -7.63 11.48 16.58
C ILE A 217 -8.04 12.78 17.29
N GLU A 218 -8.15 12.72 18.61
CA GLU A 218 -8.47 13.84 19.49
C GLU A 218 -7.19 14.55 19.94
N TRP A 219 -6.58 15.30 19.03
CA TRP A 219 -5.35 16.05 19.28
C TRP A 219 -5.52 17.11 20.38
N TYR A 220 -4.53 17.24 21.25
CA TYR A 220 -4.41 18.39 22.14
C TYR A 220 -4.09 19.67 21.35
N PRO A 221 -4.41 20.86 21.91
CA PRO A 221 -4.14 22.13 21.23
C PRO A 221 -2.68 22.28 20.80
N GLY A 222 -2.45 22.49 19.50
CA GLY A 222 -1.12 22.67 18.92
C GLY A 222 -0.27 21.41 18.81
N LYS A 223 -0.85 20.22 19.03
CA LYS A 223 -0.16 18.92 18.97
C LYS A 223 -0.53 18.06 17.76
N CYS A 224 -1.37 18.58 16.86
CA CYS A 224 -1.75 17.90 15.63
C CYS A 224 -0.50 17.64 14.76
N LEU A 225 -0.20 16.36 14.52
CA LEU A 225 0.98 15.95 13.75
C LEU A 225 0.72 15.90 12.24
N THR A 226 -0.56 15.72 11.86
CA THR A 226 -1.01 15.64 10.47
C THR A 226 -1.12 16.99 9.77
N GLN A 227 -1.03 18.09 10.52
CA GLN A 227 -1.18 19.46 10.00
C GLN A 227 -0.08 20.40 10.49
N LYS A 228 0.37 21.31 9.61
CA LYS A 228 1.28 22.41 9.95
C LYS A 228 0.54 23.75 9.91
N VAL A 229 0.73 24.55 10.96
CA VAL A 229 0.11 25.87 11.09
C VAL A 229 1.09 26.95 10.63
N LEU A 230 0.82 27.54 9.46
CA LEU A 230 1.61 28.64 8.89
C LEU A 230 0.98 29.99 9.25
N LYS A 231 1.72 30.82 9.99
CA LYS A 231 1.33 32.20 10.27
C LYS A 231 1.80 33.11 9.14
N LYS A 232 0.88 33.61 8.30
CA LYS A 232 1.22 34.63 7.30
C LYS A 232 1.17 36.03 7.93
N LYS A 233 2.22 36.82 7.71
CA LYS A 233 2.22 38.25 8.06
C LYS A 233 1.11 38.95 7.24
N PRO A 234 0.34 39.86 7.85
CA PRO A 234 -0.70 40.59 7.12
C PRO A 234 -0.09 41.39 5.96
N LYS A 235 -0.76 41.41 4.81
CA LYS A 235 -0.33 42.22 3.66
C LYS A 235 -0.28 43.70 4.07
N LYS A 236 0.82 44.37 3.74
CA LYS A 236 1.06 45.80 4.02
C LYS A 236 -0.06 46.62 3.35
N GLY A 237 -0.97 47.16 4.16
CA GLY A 237 -2.12 47.96 3.71
C GLY A 237 -3.51 47.42 4.07
N SER A 238 -3.63 46.20 4.61
CA SER A 238 -4.93 45.66 5.04
C SER A 238 -5.31 46.13 6.46
N LYS A 239 -6.54 46.60 6.67
CA LYS A 239 -7.06 47.08 7.97
C LYS A 239 -7.26 45.96 9.01
N ILE A 240 -6.95 44.71 8.67
CA ILE A 240 -7.07 43.56 9.57
C ILE A 240 -5.71 43.32 10.24
N VAL A 241 -5.64 43.65 11.53
CA VAL A 241 -4.42 43.57 12.36
C VAL A 241 -4.13 42.15 12.86
N LYS A 242 -5.06 41.19 12.67
CA LYS A 242 -4.89 39.81 13.15
C LYS A 242 -4.14 38.96 12.12
N PRO A 243 -3.12 38.18 12.54
CA PRO A 243 -2.40 37.27 11.65
C PRO A 243 -3.36 36.20 11.09
N ILE A 244 -3.28 35.96 9.78
CA ILE A 244 -4.06 34.91 9.11
C ILE A 244 -3.29 33.60 9.29
N THR A 245 -3.95 32.66 9.94
CA THR A 245 -3.44 31.30 10.17
C THR A 245 -3.91 30.42 9.03
N LYS A 246 -3.00 29.92 8.19
CA LYS A 246 -3.30 28.88 7.19
C LYS A 246 -2.81 27.55 7.73
N THR A 247 -3.66 26.53 7.70
CA THR A 247 -3.30 25.16 8.06
C THR A 247 -3.10 24.37 6.78
N GLU A 248 -2.00 23.62 6.68
CA GLU A 248 -1.68 22.76 5.54
C GLU A 248 -1.45 21.33 6.03
N ASN A 249 -1.98 20.34 5.32
CA ASN A 249 -1.72 18.94 5.61
C ASN A 249 -0.24 18.63 5.32
N CYS A 250 0.33 17.71 6.08
CA CYS A 250 1.72 17.32 5.95
C CYS A 250 1.89 15.83 6.18
N ASN A 251 3.01 15.27 5.67
CA ASN A 251 3.33 13.87 5.87
C ASN A 251 3.41 13.55 7.38
N SER A 252 2.71 12.48 7.76
CA SER A 252 2.59 11.97 9.13
C SER A 252 2.00 10.57 9.07
N PHE A 253 2.56 9.65 9.88
CA PHE A 253 2.02 8.29 10.01
C PHE A 253 0.54 8.31 10.43
N PHE A 254 0.15 9.27 11.25
CA PHE A 254 -1.21 9.39 11.77
C PHE A 254 -2.27 9.73 10.71
N ASN A 255 -1.86 10.07 9.47
CA ASN A 255 -2.78 10.13 8.34
C ASN A 255 -3.37 8.74 8.00
N PHE A 256 -2.71 7.65 8.40
CA PHE A 256 -3.22 6.28 8.27
C PHE A 256 -4.60 6.08 8.92
N PHE A 257 -4.92 6.84 9.97
CA PHE A 257 -6.24 6.80 10.64
C PHE A 257 -7.27 7.75 9.99
N ASN A 258 -6.93 8.40 8.90
CA ASN A 258 -7.82 9.20 8.08
C ASN A 258 -7.72 8.72 6.62
N PRO A 259 -8.23 7.51 6.33
CA PRO A 259 -8.09 6.90 5.02
C PRO A 259 -8.73 7.75 3.92
N PRO A 260 -8.29 7.57 2.66
CA PRO A 260 -8.97 8.17 1.51
C PRO A 260 -10.46 7.84 1.55
N GLN A 261 -11.29 8.83 1.26
CA GLN A 261 -12.73 8.66 1.18
C GLN A 261 -13.10 8.55 -0.30
N ILE A 262 -13.95 7.58 -0.62
CA ILE A 262 -14.63 7.54 -1.91
C ILE A 262 -15.65 8.68 -1.88
N PRO A 263 -15.58 9.68 -2.77
CA PRO A 263 -16.60 10.70 -2.86
C PRO A 263 -17.97 10.06 -3.12
N ASP A 264 -19.01 10.58 -2.46
CA ASP A 264 -20.38 10.05 -2.63
C ASP A 264 -20.99 10.41 -4.01
N ASP A 265 -20.42 11.42 -4.68
CA ASP A 265 -20.85 11.96 -5.98
C ASP A 265 -19.75 11.70 -7.05
N ASP A 266 -20.03 10.81 -8.01
CA ASP A 266 -19.11 10.44 -9.11
C ASP A 266 -18.94 11.55 -10.17
N ASP A 267 -19.79 12.58 -10.18
CA ASP A 267 -19.78 13.65 -11.20
C ASP A 267 -18.56 14.60 -11.08
N ASP A 268 -17.80 14.51 -9.98
CA ASP A 268 -16.63 15.35 -9.68
C ASP A 268 -15.27 14.60 -9.82
N ILE A 269 -15.28 13.33 -10.24
CA ILE A 269 -14.08 12.51 -10.39
C ILE A 269 -13.83 12.24 -11.87
N ASP A 270 -12.80 12.88 -12.44
CA ASP A 270 -12.29 12.48 -13.75
C ASP A 270 -11.50 11.16 -13.64
N ASP A 271 -11.27 10.48 -14.77
CA ASP A 271 -10.58 9.18 -14.81
C ASP A 271 -9.20 9.25 -14.11
N GLU A 272 -8.49 10.38 -14.22
CA GLU A 272 -7.18 10.62 -13.58
C GLU A 272 -7.31 10.67 -12.05
N LEU A 273 -8.33 11.35 -11.51
CA LEU A 273 -8.58 11.42 -10.07
C LEU A 273 -9.07 10.07 -9.52
N ALA A 274 -9.81 9.30 -10.31
CA ALA A 274 -10.26 7.96 -9.94
C ALA A 274 -9.08 6.99 -9.80
N GLU A 275 -8.16 6.99 -10.76
CA GLU A 275 -6.91 6.21 -10.71
C GLU A 275 -6.06 6.63 -9.50
N GLU A 276 -5.85 7.92 -9.27
CA GLU A 276 -5.06 8.40 -8.11
C GLU A 276 -5.71 8.00 -6.77
N LEU A 277 -7.04 8.00 -6.70
CA LEU A 277 -7.77 7.58 -5.51
C LEU A 277 -7.62 6.06 -5.27
N GLN A 278 -7.73 5.26 -6.33
CA GLN A 278 -7.56 3.81 -6.27
C GLN A 278 -6.15 3.45 -5.79
N ASP A 279 -5.11 4.03 -6.39
CA ASP A 279 -3.71 3.83 -6.00
C ASP A 279 -3.50 4.15 -4.52
N ARG A 280 -4.11 5.24 -4.03
CA ARG A 280 -3.99 5.66 -2.65
C ARG A 280 -4.71 4.72 -1.68
N MET A 281 -5.85 4.16 -2.09
CA MET A 281 -6.60 3.18 -1.31
C MET A 281 -5.88 1.84 -1.25
N GLU A 282 -5.34 1.38 -2.36
CA GLU A 282 -4.54 0.16 -2.43
C GLU A 282 -3.26 0.30 -1.58
N HIS A 283 -2.54 1.41 -1.72
CA HIS A 283 -1.37 1.69 -0.90
C HIS A 283 -1.70 1.71 0.60
N ASP A 284 -2.84 2.29 0.99
CA ASP A 284 -3.31 2.29 2.38
C ASP A 284 -3.66 0.88 2.86
N TYR A 285 -4.27 0.04 2.03
CA TYR A 285 -4.55 -1.36 2.33
C TYR A 285 -3.27 -2.18 2.47
N ASN A 286 -2.30 -2.00 1.58
CA ASN A 286 -1.00 -2.67 1.60
C ASN A 286 -0.25 -2.39 2.90
N ILE A 287 -0.31 -1.16 3.42
CA ILE A 287 0.19 -0.83 4.76
C ILE A 287 -0.56 -1.63 5.84
N GLY A 288 -1.89 -1.64 5.78
CA GLY A 288 -2.72 -2.38 6.74
C GLY A 288 -2.43 -3.87 6.76
N SER A 289 -2.33 -4.49 5.59
CA SER A 289 -1.98 -5.91 5.41
C SER A 289 -0.55 -6.19 5.90
N THR A 290 0.42 -5.31 5.60
CA THR A 290 1.79 -5.44 6.09
C THR A 290 1.83 -5.44 7.62
N ILE A 291 1.06 -4.58 8.28
CA ILE A 291 0.97 -4.57 9.74
C ILE A 291 0.36 -5.88 10.25
N ARG A 292 -0.73 -6.35 9.65
CA ARG A 292 -1.45 -7.58 10.02
C ARG A 292 -0.59 -8.83 9.85
N ASP A 293 0.03 -9.00 8.68
CA ASP A 293 0.62 -10.26 8.23
C ASP A 293 2.12 -10.34 8.51
N LYS A 294 2.83 -9.20 8.50
CA LYS A 294 4.29 -9.17 8.66
C LYS A 294 4.71 -8.58 10.00
N LEU A 295 4.22 -7.39 10.35
CA LEU A 295 4.68 -6.68 11.55
C LEU A 295 4.23 -7.38 12.83
N ILE A 296 2.92 -7.65 12.99
CA ILE A 296 2.39 -8.21 14.24
C ILE A 296 2.94 -9.62 14.51
N PRO A 297 3.00 -10.55 13.55
CA PRO A 297 3.52 -11.90 13.81
C PRO A 297 5.03 -11.91 14.09
N HIS A 298 5.80 -11.05 13.43
CA HIS A 298 7.27 -11.03 13.49
C HIS A 298 7.83 -9.77 14.17
N ALA A 299 7.09 -9.15 15.08
CA ALA A 299 7.46 -7.86 15.68
C ALA A 299 8.85 -7.84 16.33
N VAL A 300 9.27 -8.95 16.94
CA VAL A 300 10.61 -9.08 17.55
C VAL A 300 11.68 -9.08 16.47
N SER A 301 11.51 -9.82 15.37
CA SER A 301 12.45 -9.84 14.25
C SER A 301 12.55 -8.49 13.54
N TRP A 302 11.45 -7.73 13.48
CA TRP A 302 11.49 -6.34 13.01
C TRP A 302 12.22 -5.42 13.99
N PHE A 303 12.01 -5.61 15.29
CA PHE A 303 12.73 -4.86 16.32
C PHE A 303 14.25 -5.14 16.32
N THR A 304 14.65 -6.40 16.16
CA THR A 304 16.08 -6.80 16.13
C THR A 304 16.73 -6.59 14.76
N GLY A 305 15.94 -6.35 13.71
CA GLY A 305 16.42 -6.16 12.33
C GLY A 305 16.62 -7.46 11.55
N GLU A 306 16.37 -8.63 12.15
CA GLU A 306 16.45 -9.94 11.49
C GLU A 306 15.46 -10.08 10.33
N ALA A 307 14.28 -9.47 10.44
CA ALA A 307 13.26 -9.52 9.40
C ALA A 307 13.70 -8.81 8.10
N VAL A 308 14.60 -7.83 8.20
CA VAL A 308 15.16 -7.12 7.04
C VAL A 308 16.22 -7.98 6.36
N GLN A 309 17.07 -8.65 7.16
CA GLN A 309 18.16 -9.50 6.66
C GLN A 309 17.65 -10.78 6.00
N GLY A 310 16.54 -11.36 6.49
CA GLY A 310 15.94 -12.55 5.90
C GLY A 310 15.37 -12.32 4.49
N ASN A 311 14.83 -11.13 4.22
CA ASN A 311 14.29 -10.77 2.90
C ASN A 311 15.39 -10.55 1.84
N GLU A 312 16.62 -10.24 2.25
CA GLU A 312 17.75 -10.06 1.31
C GLU A 312 18.24 -11.41 0.74
N TYR A 313 18.03 -12.52 1.47
CA TYR A 313 18.36 -13.87 1.01
C TYR A 313 17.24 -14.54 0.21
N ASP A 314 15.97 -14.19 0.47
CA ASP A 314 14.80 -14.68 -0.28
C ASP A 314 14.74 -14.16 -1.73
N GLY A 315 15.49 -13.09 -2.04
CA GLY A 315 15.65 -12.56 -3.40
C GLY A 315 16.61 -13.34 -4.31
N LEU A 316 17.22 -14.44 -3.80
CA LEU A 316 18.13 -15.29 -4.56
C LEU A 316 17.54 -16.68 -4.89
N GLU A 317 16.34 -17.01 -4.41
CA GLU A 317 15.62 -18.24 -4.80
C GLU A 317 14.55 -17.91 -5.86
N GLY A 318 14.98 -17.53 -7.07
CA GLY A 318 14.05 -17.19 -8.15
C GLY A 318 14.66 -16.99 -9.53
N ASP A 319 15.91 -17.38 -9.77
CA ASP A 319 16.49 -17.40 -11.13
C ASP A 319 16.89 -18.85 -11.48
N PHE A 320 15.87 -19.71 -11.58
CA PHE A 320 15.95 -20.88 -12.45
C PHE A 320 15.56 -20.36 -13.84
N ASP A 321 16.57 -19.88 -14.57
CA ASP A 321 16.54 -19.68 -16.01
C ASP A 321 16.29 -21.04 -16.68
N ASP A 322 15.01 -21.39 -16.83
CA ASP A 322 14.53 -22.47 -17.68
C ASP A 322 14.32 -21.89 -19.09
N SER A 323 15.42 -21.51 -19.74
CA SER A 323 15.43 -21.24 -21.17
C SER A 323 15.74 -22.54 -21.91
N ASP A 324 14.75 -23.42 -21.96
CA ASP A 324 14.67 -24.55 -22.89
C ASP A 324 14.24 -23.98 -24.26
N ASP A 325 15.20 -23.41 -25.00
CA ASP A 325 15.04 -23.04 -26.42
C ASP A 325 15.80 -24.08 -27.28
N GLU A 326 15.20 -25.27 -27.41
CA GLU A 326 15.39 -26.11 -28.58
C GLU A 326 14.27 -25.79 -29.58
N ASP A 327 14.56 -24.93 -30.55
CA ASP A 327 13.93 -25.04 -31.87
C ASP A 327 15.01 -24.82 -32.93
N GLY A 328 15.24 -25.88 -33.69
CA GLY A 328 16.24 -25.94 -34.74
C GLY A 328 15.87 -25.06 -35.92
N ASP A 329 16.90 -24.45 -36.50
CA ASP A 329 16.79 -23.92 -37.86
C ASP A 329 17.85 -24.58 -38.73
N ASP A 330 17.34 -25.11 -39.85
CA ASP A 330 18.02 -25.89 -40.86
C ASP A 330 19.17 -25.12 -41.53
N GLU A 331 20.09 -25.91 -42.03
CA GLU A 331 21.31 -25.51 -42.73
C GLU A 331 21.07 -24.79 -44.09
N GLU A 332 22.19 -24.26 -44.58
CA GLU A 332 22.54 -23.98 -45.98
C GLU A 332 22.30 -22.55 -46.51
N ASP A 333 23.36 -21.76 -46.33
CA ASP A 333 24.31 -21.43 -47.39
C ASP A 333 24.29 -20.05 -48.10
N GLU A 334 25.54 -19.62 -48.23
CA GLU A 334 26.17 -18.86 -49.29
C GLU A 334 26.17 -17.32 -49.27
N ASP A 335 27.43 -16.86 -49.26
CA ASP A 335 28.01 -15.63 -49.81
C ASP A 335 28.26 -14.50 -48.79
N GLY A 336 29.48 -14.08 -48.50
CA GLY A 336 30.72 -14.24 -49.28
C GLY A 336 31.47 -12.90 -49.26
N ASP A 337 32.35 -12.76 -48.29
CA ASP A 337 33.48 -11.82 -48.18
C ASP A 337 33.25 -10.29 -48.20
N LYS A 338 33.43 -9.73 -46.99
CA LYS A 338 34.42 -8.71 -46.58
C LYS A 338 34.58 -7.46 -47.46
N GLU A 339 34.07 -6.33 -46.96
CA GLU A 339 34.71 -5.04 -47.19
C GLU A 339 35.73 -4.78 -46.06
N GLU A 340 37.01 -4.88 -46.41
CA GLU A 340 38.11 -4.27 -45.68
C GLU A 340 38.23 -2.81 -46.14
N ASP A 341 38.00 -1.88 -45.22
CA ASP A 341 38.48 -0.51 -45.36
C ASP A 341 40.02 -0.54 -45.19
N GLU A 342 40.77 -0.25 -46.25
CA GLU A 342 42.08 0.37 -46.12
C GLU A 342 42.23 1.58 -47.05
N GLU A 343 42.75 2.62 -46.39
CA GLU A 343 43.17 3.93 -46.84
C GLU A 343 43.99 3.90 -48.14
N ASP A 344 43.87 4.90 -49.02
CA ASP A 344 44.84 6.01 -49.05
C ASP A 344 44.70 6.96 -50.26
N GLU A 345 45.12 8.20 -49.98
CA GLU A 345 45.82 9.17 -50.84
C GLU A 345 45.11 9.98 -51.97
N GLU A 346 45.09 11.30 -51.72
CA GLU A 346 45.60 12.42 -52.56
C GLU A 346 44.91 12.71 -53.94
N GLU A 347 44.80 13.94 -54.47
CA GLU A 347 45.26 15.29 -54.14
C GLU A 347 44.44 16.33 -54.95
N GLU A 348 44.52 17.59 -54.50
CA GLU A 348 44.42 18.88 -55.23
C GLU A 348 43.11 19.36 -55.88
N GLY A 349 42.75 20.63 -55.60
CA GLY A 349 41.72 21.30 -56.40
C GLY A 349 41.24 22.75 -56.21
N LYS A 350 41.81 23.57 -55.30
CA LYS A 350 41.68 25.07 -55.24
C LYS A 350 40.30 25.73 -54.96
N GLY A 351 40.31 26.63 -53.96
CA GLY A 351 39.55 27.90 -54.04
C GLY A 351 39.12 28.60 -52.75
N LYS A 352 40.03 29.38 -52.13
CA LYS A 352 39.87 30.65 -51.36
C LYS A 352 38.41 31.06 -50.96
N LYS A 353 38.11 31.53 -49.74
CA LYS A 353 38.80 32.55 -48.93
C LYS A 353 38.02 32.80 -47.61
N LYS A 354 38.76 32.98 -46.51
CA LYS A 354 38.59 33.99 -45.42
C LYS A 354 37.24 34.06 -44.66
N ARG A 355 37.17 34.20 -43.34
CA ARG A 355 38.18 34.39 -42.27
C ARG A 355 37.43 34.46 -40.92
N ASN A 356 38.14 34.04 -39.87
CA ASN A 356 38.07 34.44 -38.45
C ASN A 356 36.74 34.20 -37.71
N GLY A 357 36.66 33.45 -36.62
CA GLY A 357 37.69 32.81 -35.80
C GLY A 357 37.74 33.37 -34.37
N SER A 358 37.82 32.41 -33.45
CA SER A 358 38.39 32.45 -32.09
C SER A 358 37.51 33.06 -30.99
N ALA A 359 37.05 32.30 -29.98
CA ALA A 359 37.78 31.42 -29.04
C ALA A 359 38.82 32.22 -28.23
N LYS A 360 39.19 31.92 -26.99
CA LYS A 360 38.97 30.79 -26.08
C LYS A 360 39.51 31.26 -24.71
N ALA A 361 39.04 30.64 -23.64
CA ALA A 361 39.78 30.14 -22.47
C ALA A 361 40.98 30.91 -21.89
N GLY A 362 41.03 30.96 -20.54
CA GLY A 362 42.30 31.17 -19.84
C GLY A 362 42.20 31.24 -18.31
N ARG A 363 42.40 30.07 -17.68
CA ARG A 363 42.91 29.79 -16.31
C ARG A 363 43.65 30.92 -15.57
N GLY A 364 43.54 30.93 -14.24
CA GLY A 364 44.72 31.07 -13.36
C GLY A 364 44.57 31.67 -11.96
N GLN A 365 44.80 30.83 -10.94
CA GLN A 365 45.56 31.05 -9.68
C GLN A 365 44.99 31.76 -8.42
N GLN A 366 44.96 30.95 -7.33
CA GLN A 366 45.62 31.06 -6.00
C GLN A 366 45.42 32.29 -5.06
N GLY A 367 45.31 31.97 -3.76
CA GLY A 367 45.59 32.84 -2.59
C GLY A 367 44.49 32.79 -1.51
N GLU A 368 44.62 31.96 -0.46
CA GLU A 368 45.09 32.29 0.92
C GLU A 368 43.99 32.77 1.91
N LEU A 369 43.91 32.08 3.06
CA LEU A 369 43.21 32.40 4.33
C LEU A 369 44.20 33.12 5.29
N PRO A 370 43.84 33.60 6.51
CA PRO A 370 42.61 34.18 7.13
C PRO A 370 43.02 35.48 7.93
N PRO A 371 42.52 35.91 9.14
CA PRO A 371 41.32 35.64 9.97
C PRO A 371 40.66 36.90 10.65
N LEU A 372 39.60 36.65 11.47
CA LEU A 372 39.16 37.35 12.72
C LEU A 372 38.65 38.81 12.72
N CYS A 373 37.43 39.06 13.23
CA CYS A 373 37.20 39.82 14.48
C CYS A 373 35.70 39.87 14.90
N GLN A 374 35.48 40.08 16.20
CA GLN A 374 34.24 39.95 16.97
C GLN A 374 33.44 41.25 17.14
N GLN A 375 32.31 41.12 17.85
CA GLN A 375 31.63 42.06 18.77
C GLN A 375 30.70 43.11 18.15
N GLN A 376 29.43 43.11 18.55
CA GLN A 376 28.96 43.59 19.85
C GLN A 376 27.67 42.91 20.29
#